data_AF-A0A2N3D851-F1
#
_entry.id   AF-A0A2N3D851-F1
#
_cell.length_a   1.000
_cell.length_b   1.000
_cell.length_c   1.000
_cell.angle_alpha   90.00
_cell.angle_beta   90.00
_cell.angle_gamma   90.00
#
_symmetry.space_group_name_H-M   'P 1'
#
loop_
_entity.id
_entity.type
_entity.pdbx_description
1 polymer ?
#
loop_
_entity_poly.entity_id
_entity_poly.type
_entity_poly.pdbx_seq_one_letter_code
_entity_poly.pdbx_strand_id
1 'polypeptide(L)'
;MEGNRLNIRLLTLCATLIACTAAALPAKTVRPGQKIEWTMGDGRKSWRLGDLTATFDRVQCAPLGEDCEDGDVEPVLTVADGQGRSVTLDGSPMQNIAMLGPLTKGGPAALFFQDYTGGMHCCQRMRVVTATPDGLKIAELGAYDGAEIGWPSDIDGDGIRDFVVTDDRFLYAFESYAASVAPPRVLNVIDGVMVDVSADPRFASVFRKSAASARKACIGDDYPNGACAAWAASAARLGTLDTVWPVILAEYRREPAAWPDQCKVERSEEDDSCPDGQLIEYPDYPTGLRAFLIETGYIPAA
;
A
#
# COMPACT_ATOMS: atom_id res chain seq x y z
N MET A 1 -76.75 -20.35 -42.32
CA MET A 1 -75.57 -20.52 -43.20
C MET A 1 -75.73 -19.41 -44.24
N GLU A 2 -74.95 -18.34 -44.29
CA GLU A 2 -73.49 -18.19 -44.23
C GLU A 2 -73.08 -16.96 -43.41
N GLY A 3 -71.89 -17.04 -42.79
CA GLY A 3 -71.33 -16.00 -41.92
C GLY A 3 -70.55 -14.92 -42.67
N ASN A 4 -70.71 -13.68 -42.21
CA ASN A 4 -70.00 -12.50 -42.69
C ASN A 4 -68.68 -12.35 -41.89
N ARG A 5 -67.51 -12.50 -42.53
CA ARG A 5 -66.19 -12.29 -41.89
C ARG A 5 -65.62 -10.92 -42.30
N LEU A 6 -65.50 -10.04 -41.30
CA LEU A 6 -64.75 -8.78 -41.38
C LEU A 6 -63.24 -9.08 -41.33
N ASN A 7 -62.49 -8.66 -42.35
CA ASN A 7 -61.02 -8.70 -42.36
C ASN A 7 -60.46 -7.43 -41.70
N ILE A 8 -60.01 -7.53 -40.45
CA ILE A 8 -59.22 -6.49 -39.78
C ILE A 8 -57.74 -6.74 -40.12
N ARG A 9 -57.15 -5.85 -40.92
CA ARG A 9 -55.69 -5.83 -41.15
C ARG A 9 -55.02 -5.18 -39.95
N LEU A 10 -54.31 -5.99 -39.17
CA LEU A 10 -53.47 -5.54 -38.07
C LEU A 10 -52.19 -4.92 -38.66
N LEU A 11 -52.06 -3.59 -38.62
CA LEU A 11 -50.79 -2.90 -38.89
C LEU A 11 -49.91 -3.02 -37.64
N THR A 12 -48.86 -3.82 -37.73
CA THR A 12 -47.82 -3.92 -36.70
C THR A 12 -46.93 -2.68 -36.81
N LEU A 13 -47.05 -1.73 -35.87
CA LEU A 13 -46.04 -0.69 -35.67
C LEU A 13 -44.77 -1.34 -35.08
N CYS A 14 -43.70 -1.42 -35.87
CA CYS A 14 -42.36 -1.65 -35.34
C CYS A 14 -41.90 -0.38 -34.61
N ALA A 15 -42.00 -0.37 -33.28
CA ALA A 15 -41.34 0.62 -32.44
C ALA A 15 -39.85 0.28 -32.36
N THR A 16 -39.02 0.99 -33.11
CA THR A 16 -37.56 0.98 -32.95
C THR A 16 -37.20 1.62 -31.60
N LEU A 17 -36.85 0.80 -30.62
CA LEU A 17 -36.16 1.21 -29.39
C LEU A 17 -34.78 1.77 -29.77
N ILE A 18 -34.65 3.10 -29.78
CA ILE A 18 -33.34 3.76 -29.78
C ILE A 18 -32.78 3.55 -28.37
N ALA A 19 -31.90 2.57 -28.21
CA ALA A 19 -31.10 2.44 -27.00
C ALA A 19 -30.16 3.65 -26.95
N CYS A 20 -30.50 4.65 -26.14
CA CYS A 20 -29.56 5.69 -25.76
C CYS A 20 -28.45 5.03 -24.93
N THR A 21 -27.39 4.57 -25.59
CA THR A 21 -26.12 4.33 -24.91
C THR A 21 -25.70 5.67 -24.31
N ALA A 22 -25.81 5.82 -22.99
CA ALA A 22 -25.23 6.96 -22.29
C ALA A 22 -23.76 7.00 -22.70
N ALA A 23 -23.38 8.03 -23.47
CA ALA A 23 -22.00 8.20 -23.91
C ALA A 23 -21.16 8.33 -22.64
N ALA A 24 -20.30 7.35 -22.38
CA ALA A 24 -19.38 7.38 -21.24
C ALA A 24 -18.60 8.69 -21.33
N LEU A 25 -18.56 9.46 -20.23
CA LEU A 25 -17.79 10.69 -20.18
C LEU A 25 -16.34 10.39 -20.59
N PRO A 26 -15.76 11.17 -21.53
CA PRO A 26 -14.41 10.90 -22.00
C PRO A 26 -13.41 11.04 -20.85
N ALA A 27 -12.54 10.05 -20.68
CA ALA A 27 -11.54 10.05 -19.63
C ALA A 27 -10.52 11.19 -19.81
N LYS A 28 -10.27 11.94 -18.73
CA LYS A 28 -9.33 13.07 -18.70
C LYS A 28 -7.89 12.57 -18.80
N THR A 29 -7.14 13.05 -19.80
CA THR A 29 -5.71 12.74 -19.91
C THR A 29 -4.91 13.36 -18.75
N VAL A 30 -4.00 12.59 -18.16
CA VAL A 30 -3.11 13.05 -17.08
C VAL A 30 -1.64 12.94 -17.48
N ARG A 31 -0.77 13.64 -16.74
CA ARG A 31 0.69 13.48 -16.85
C ARG A 31 1.16 12.30 -15.99
N PRO A 32 2.28 11.63 -16.35
CA PRO A 32 2.89 10.62 -15.48
C PRO A 32 3.13 11.14 -14.06
N GLY A 33 2.70 10.38 -13.06
CA GLY A 33 2.83 10.72 -11.64
C GLY A 33 1.97 11.90 -11.19
N GLN A 34 1.04 12.38 -12.02
CA GLN A 34 0.09 13.41 -11.58
C GLN A 34 -0.85 12.85 -10.52
N LYS A 35 -0.84 13.48 -9.33
CA LYS A 35 -1.79 13.17 -8.26
C LYS A 35 -3.22 13.42 -8.72
N ILE A 36 -4.07 12.42 -8.53
CA ILE A 36 -5.52 12.47 -8.72
C ILE A 36 -6.13 12.17 -7.37
N GLU A 37 -6.84 13.15 -6.82
CA GLU A 37 -7.68 12.96 -5.64
C GLU A 37 -9.13 12.76 -6.07
N TRP A 38 -9.81 11.84 -5.39
CA TRP A 38 -11.24 11.61 -5.57
C TRP A 38 -11.93 11.39 -4.23
N THR A 39 -13.13 11.96 -4.10
CA THR A 39 -14.00 11.85 -2.93
C THR A 39 -15.40 11.39 -3.35
N MET A 40 -16.19 10.91 -2.40
CA MET A 40 -17.59 10.52 -2.66
C MET A 40 -18.44 11.67 -3.26
N GLY A 41 -18.08 12.93 -3.01
CA GLY A 41 -18.77 14.09 -3.57
C GLY A 41 -18.53 14.30 -5.08
N ASP A 42 -17.49 13.69 -5.63
CA ASP A 42 -17.08 13.90 -7.02
C ASP A 42 -17.90 13.12 -8.04
N GLY A 43 -18.62 12.08 -7.61
CA GLY A 43 -19.33 11.15 -8.49
C GLY A 43 -18.40 10.43 -9.48
N ARG A 44 -18.94 9.87 -10.55
CA ARG A 44 -18.14 9.13 -11.53
C ARG A 44 -17.14 10.03 -12.24
N LYS A 45 -15.85 9.69 -12.18
CA LYS A 45 -14.78 10.38 -12.90
C LYS A 45 -13.79 9.40 -13.51
N SER A 46 -13.31 9.70 -14.70
CA SER A 46 -12.34 8.87 -15.42
C SER A 46 -11.11 9.67 -15.83
N TRP A 47 -9.94 9.06 -15.68
CA TRP A 47 -8.65 9.57 -16.10
C TRP A 47 -7.91 8.53 -16.94
N ARG A 48 -7.00 8.97 -17.80
CA ARG A 48 -6.22 8.07 -18.65
C ARG A 48 -4.78 8.52 -18.87
N LEU A 49 -3.90 7.55 -19.07
CA LEU A 49 -2.54 7.75 -19.54
C LEU A 49 -2.20 6.64 -20.55
N GLY A 50 -2.01 7.02 -21.81
CA GLY A 50 -1.92 6.05 -22.90
C GLY A 50 -3.20 5.23 -23.00
N ASP A 51 -3.04 3.91 -22.96
CA ASP A 51 -4.13 2.93 -23.05
C ASP A 51 -4.71 2.52 -21.70
N LEU A 52 -4.12 2.98 -20.58
CA LEU A 52 -4.62 2.69 -19.25
C LEU A 52 -5.63 3.76 -18.82
N THR A 53 -6.83 3.33 -18.42
CA THR A 53 -7.91 4.18 -17.92
C THR A 53 -8.24 3.81 -16.48
N ALA A 54 -8.36 4.81 -15.63
CA ALA A 54 -8.76 4.71 -14.23
C ALA A 54 -10.12 5.41 -14.07
N THR A 55 -11.13 4.70 -13.58
CA THR A 55 -12.47 5.24 -13.36
C THR A 55 -12.86 5.04 -11.91
N PHE A 56 -13.02 6.15 -11.19
CA PHE A 56 -13.68 6.13 -9.89
C PHE A 56 -15.18 6.27 -10.07
N ASP A 57 -15.94 5.50 -9.30
CA ASP A 57 -17.38 5.63 -9.18
C ASP A 57 -17.83 5.29 -7.75
N ARG A 58 -19.09 5.55 -7.47
CA ARG A 58 -19.80 5.07 -6.29
C ARG A 58 -20.66 3.91 -6.73
N VAL A 59 -20.39 2.73 -6.20
CA VAL A 59 -21.16 1.53 -6.53
C VAL A 59 -22.02 1.17 -5.33
N GLN A 60 -23.27 0.79 -5.57
CA GLN A 60 -24.14 0.29 -4.52
C GLN A 60 -23.44 -0.88 -3.83
N CYS A 61 -23.29 -0.78 -2.52
CA CYS A 61 -22.76 -1.85 -1.70
C CYS A 61 -23.61 -3.12 -1.89
N ALA A 62 -22.96 -4.27 -2.05
CA ALA A 62 -23.64 -5.55 -2.22
C ALA A 62 -22.73 -6.72 -1.78
N PRO A 63 -23.28 -7.76 -1.11
CA PRO A 63 -24.70 -7.98 -0.83
C PRO A 63 -25.28 -7.07 0.27
N LEU A 64 -26.56 -6.73 0.16
CA LEU A 64 -27.28 -5.97 1.20
C LEU A 64 -27.42 -6.85 2.48
N GLY A 65 -27.14 -6.27 3.65
CA GLY A 65 -27.06 -6.96 4.93
C GLY A 65 -26.96 -5.98 6.10
N GLU A 66 -26.62 -6.46 7.31
CA GLU A 66 -26.51 -5.58 8.49
C GLU A 66 -25.47 -4.47 8.32
N ASP A 67 -24.41 -4.72 7.55
CA ASP A 67 -23.35 -3.75 7.27
C ASP A 67 -23.59 -2.92 5.98
N CYS A 68 -24.72 -3.14 5.30
CA CYS A 68 -24.93 -2.65 3.93
C CYS A 68 -26.43 -2.50 3.59
N GLU A 69 -26.97 -1.28 3.68
CA GLU A 69 -28.37 -0.97 3.43
C GLU A 69 -28.64 -0.45 2.00
N ASP A 70 -29.92 -0.41 1.61
CA ASP A 70 -30.32 0.16 0.31
C ASP A 70 -29.97 1.66 0.26
N GLY A 71 -29.18 2.05 -0.73
CA GLY A 71 -28.60 3.38 -0.87
C GLY A 71 -27.17 3.52 -0.34
N ASP A 72 -26.63 2.55 0.39
CA ASP A 72 -25.22 2.55 0.79
C ASP A 72 -24.32 2.34 -0.42
N VAL A 73 -23.34 3.22 -0.57
CA VAL A 73 -22.44 3.21 -1.72
C VAL A 73 -21.00 3.17 -1.29
N GLU A 74 -20.23 2.34 -1.97
CA GLU A 74 -18.79 2.20 -1.79
C GLU A 74 -18.02 2.91 -2.90
N PRO A 75 -16.87 3.51 -2.56
CA PRO A 75 -15.92 4.00 -3.53
C PRO A 75 -15.29 2.82 -4.28
N VAL A 76 -15.34 2.85 -5.60
CA VAL A 76 -14.77 1.80 -6.44
C VAL A 76 -13.89 2.39 -7.52
N LEU A 77 -12.66 1.90 -7.62
CA LEU A 77 -11.73 2.20 -8.69
C LEU A 77 -11.71 1.05 -9.70
N THR A 78 -12.21 1.28 -10.91
CA THR A 78 -12.03 0.37 -12.04
C THR A 78 -10.83 0.81 -12.88
N VAL A 79 -9.86 -0.08 -13.08
CA VAL A 79 -8.72 0.13 -13.97
C VAL A 79 -8.90 -0.76 -15.19
N ALA A 80 -8.86 -0.17 -16.39
CA ALA A 80 -9.02 -0.86 -17.65
C ALA A 80 -7.89 -0.54 -18.63
N ASP A 81 -7.51 -1.51 -19.47
CA ASP A 81 -6.54 -1.32 -20.55
C ASP A 81 -7.21 -1.13 -21.92
N GLY A 82 -6.40 -0.84 -22.94
CA GLY A 82 -6.86 -0.64 -24.32
C GLY A 82 -7.44 -1.89 -25.00
N GLN A 83 -7.30 -3.07 -24.38
CA GLN A 83 -7.88 -4.33 -24.86
C GLN A 83 -9.23 -4.62 -24.20
N GLY A 84 -9.70 -3.75 -23.31
CA GLY A 84 -10.96 -3.91 -22.59
C GLY A 84 -10.86 -4.85 -21.38
N ARG A 85 -9.65 -5.27 -20.98
CA ARG A 85 -9.45 -6.02 -19.73
C ARG A 85 -9.52 -5.03 -18.57
N SER A 86 -10.14 -5.43 -17.46
CA SER A 86 -10.30 -4.55 -16.30
C SER A 86 -10.14 -5.29 -14.98
N VAL A 87 -9.67 -4.56 -13.97
CA VAL A 87 -9.68 -4.95 -12.56
C VAL A 87 -10.36 -3.86 -11.73
N THR A 88 -10.86 -4.25 -10.56
CA THR A 88 -11.57 -3.37 -9.65
C THR A 88 -10.87 -3.37 -8.30
N LEU A 89 -10.74 -2.21 -7.69
CA LEU A 89 -10.23 -2.02 -6.34
C LEU A 89 -11.28 -1.27 -5.53
N ASP A 90 -11.53 -1.75 -4.31
CA ASP A 90 -12.26 -1.03 -3.26
C ASP A 90 -11.46 0.19 -2.82
N GLY A 91 -12.12 1.34 -2.66
CA GLY A 91 -11.51 2.55 -2.12
C GLY A 91 -11.91 2.83 -0.67
N SER A 92 -11.71 4.06 -0.24
CA SER A 92 -12.09 4.55 1.09
C SER A 92 -13.09 5.69 1.01
N PRO A 93 -14.13 5.75 1.85
CA PRO A 93 -15.04 6.89 1.88
C PRO A 93 -14.34 8.20 2.31
N MET A 94 -13.16 8.09 2.92
CA MET A 94 -12.43 9.23 3.48
C MET A 94 -11.46 9.87 2.47
N GLN A 95 -10.57 9.07 1.86
CA GLN A 95 -9.56 9.60 0.94
C GLN A 95 -9.14 8.54 -0.08
N ASN A 96 -9.08 8.94 -1.35
CA ASN A 96 -8.62 8.12 -2.47
C ASN A 96 -7.65 8.92 -3.34
N ILE A 97 -6.47 8.37 -3.59
CA ILE A 97 -5.42 9.00 -4.36
C ILE A 97 -4.93 8.01 -5.41
N ALA A 98 -5.08 8.37 -6.67
CA ALA A 98 -4.52 7.62 -7.78
C ALA A 98 -3.45 8.42 -8.51
N MET A 99 -2.48 7.71 -9.07
CA MET A 99 -1.49 8.25 -9.99
C MET A 99 -1.29 7.26 -11.12
N LEU A 100 -1.12 7.75 -12.34
CA LEU A 100 -0.80 6.91 -13.49
C LEU A 100 0.60 7.24 -13.99
N GLY A 101 1.37 6.23 -14.40
CA GLY A 101 2.72 6.42 -14.91
C GLY A 101 3.42 5.11 -15.22
N PRO A 102 4.50 5.11 -16.02
CA PRO A 102 5.30 3.92 -16.22
C PRO A 102 6.19 3.66 -15.01
N LEU A 103 6.25 2.40 -14.56
CA LEU A 103 7.16 1.95 -13.49
C LEU A 103 8.56 1.60 -14.02
N THR A 104 8.66 1.26 -15.30
CA THR A 104 9.94 1.03 -15.96
C THR A 104 10.14 2.04 -17.09
N LYS A 105 11.39 2.39 -17.39
CA LYS A 105 11.72 3.35 -18.45
C LYS A 105 11.23 2.85 -19.81
N GLY A 106 10.24 3.56 -20.37
CA GLY A 106 9.62 3.21 -21.65
C GLY A 106 8.62 2.05 -21.58
N GLY A 107 8.33 1.54 -20.38
CA GLY A 107 7.31 0.52 -20.16
C GLY A 107 5.87 1.04 -20.28
N PRO A 108 4.87 0.14 -20.19
CA PRO A 108 3.47 0.51 -20.19
C PRO A 108 3.12 1.36 -18.95
N ALA A 109 2.02 2.11 -19.05
CA ALA A 109 1.46 2.78 -17.88
C ALA A 109 1.01 1.75 -16.84
N ALA A 110 1.25 2.08 -15.58
CA ALA A 110 0.70 1.44 -14.39
C ALA A 110 -0.14 2.47 -13.63
N LEU A 111 -0.95 1.97 -12.70
CA LEU A 111 -1.67 2.80 -11.74
C LEU A 111 -1.14 2.51 -10.34
N PHE A 112 -0.84 3.55 -9.58
CA PHE A 112 -0.57 3.48 -8.15
C PHE A 112 -1.78 4.07 -7.42
N PHE A 113 -2.34 3.30 -6.50
CA PHE A 113 -3.51 3.64 -5.71
C PHE A 113 -3.15 3.67 -4.22
N GLN A 114 -3.60 4.71 -3.54
CA GLN A 114 -3.55 4.86 -2.10
C GLN A 114 -4.93 5.24 -1.59
N ASP A 115 -5.39 4.54 -0.56
CA ASP A 115 -6.66 4.81 0.10
C ASP A 115 -6.51 4.72 1.61
N TYR A 116 -7.31 5.54 2.29
CA TYR A 116 -7.27 5.64 3.73
C TYR A 116 -8.03 4.51 4.40
N THR A 117 -7.35 3.67 5.17
CA THR A 117 -8.00 2.53 5.82
C THR A 117 -8.70 2.87 7.13
N GLY A 118 -8.54 4.09 7.65
CA GLY A 118 -8.93 4.42 9.02
C GLY A 118 -7.76 4.25 9.99
N GLY A 119 -7.85 4.86 11.18
CA GLY A 119 -6.82 4.77 12.23
C GLY A 119 -6.34 6.12 12.75
N MET A 120 -5.55 6.11 13.81
CA MET A 120 -5.02 7.34 14.45
C MET A 120 -3.69 7.81 13.87
N HIS A 121 -3.04 6.99 13.05
CA HIS A 121 -1.70 7.23 12.52
C HIS A 121 -1.68 7.45 11.01
N CYS A 122 -2.79 7.90 10.46
CA CYS A 122 -2.92 8.22 9.04
C CYS A 122 -2.86 7.01 8.07
N CYS A 123 -3.14 5.79 8.54
CA CYS A 123 -3.00 4.51 7.83
C CYS A 123 -3.47 4.52 6.35
N GLN A 124 -2.51 4.26 5.45
CA GLN A 124 -2.70 4.19 4.00
C GLN A 124 -2.50 2.77 3.51
N ARG A 125 -3.46 2.24 2.75
CA ARG A 125 -3.25 1.02 1.97
C ARG A 125 -2.75 1.38 0.58
N MET A 126 -1.75 0.65 0.11
CA MET A 126 -1.02 0.95 -1.12
C MET A 126 -1.09 -0.22 -2.09
N ARG A 127 -1.56 0.04 -3.32
CA ARG A 127 -1.77 -0.97 -4.36
C ARG A 127 -1.32 -0.48 -5.72
N VAL A 128 -0.78 -1.39 -6.52
CA VAL A 128 -0.30 -1.07 -7.87
C VAL A 128 -0.95 -1.99 -8.90
N VAL A 129 -1.55 -1.39 -9.93
CA VAL A 129 -2.07 -2.12 -11.08
C VAL A 129 -1.09 -2.00 -12.24
N THR A 130 -0.63 -3.15 -12.76
CA THR A 130 0.26 -3.21 -13.93
C THR A 130 -0.37 -4.01 -15.05
N ALA A 131 -0.11 -3.61 -16.30
CA ALA A 131 -0.45 -4.41 -17.47
C ALA A 131 0.65 -5.44 -17.75
N THR A 132 0.27 -6.71 -17.78
CA THR A 132 1.13 -7.84 -18.13
C THR A 132 0.60 -8.55 -19.39
N PRO A 133 1.38 -9.45 -20.01
CA PRO A 133 0.87 -10.27 -21.12
C PRO A 133 -0.42 -11.03 -20.75
N ASP A 134 -0.52 -11.52 -19.51
CA ASP A 134 -1.65 -12.32 -19.02
C ASP A 134 -2.90 -11.49 -18.66
N GLY A 135 -2.74 -10.17 -18.49
CA GLY A 135 -3.82 -9.30 -17.99
C GLY A 135 -3.32 -8.17 -17.12
N LEU A 136 -4.27 -7.42 -16.56
CA LEU A 136 -3.99 -6.49 -15.47
C LEU A 136 -3.76 -7.29 -14.18
N LYS A 137 -2.67 -7.00 -13.47
CA LYS A 137 -2.34 -7.59 -12.16
C LYS A 137 -2.31 -6.52 -11.09
N ILE A 138 -2.80 -6.86 -9.90
CA ILE A 138 -2.75 -6.03 -8.71
C ILE A 138 -1.61 -6.55 -7.83
N ALA A 139 -0.67 -5.67 -7.50
CA ALA A 139 0.33 -5.90 -6.47
C ALA A 139 -0.09 -5.15 -5.21
N GLU A 140 -0.24 -5.87 -4.11
CA GLU A 140 -0.41 -5.31 -2.76
C GLU A 140 0.96 -4.87 -2.26
N LEU A 141 1.12 -3.58 -1.94
CA LEU A 141 2.35 -3.05 -1.33
C LEU A 141 2.27 -3.09 0.20
N GLY A 142 1.06 -3.18 0.76
CA GLY A 142 0.79 -3.22 2.20
C GLY A 142 0.03 -2.00 2.70
N ALA A 143 -0.23 -1.98 4.01
CA ALA A 143 -0.75 -0.84 4.74
C ALA A 143 0.37 -0.21 5.56
N TYR A 144 0.40 1.12 5.60
CA TYR A 144 1.45 1.90 6.24
C TYR A 144 0.88 3.05 7.06
N ASP A 145 1.39 3.25 8.26
CA ASP A 145 1.20 4.44 9.07
C ASP A 145 1.96 5.63 8.42
N GLY A 146 1.38 6.81 8.58
CA GLY A 146 1.89 8.06 8.01
C GLY A 146 1.07 8.56 6.82
N ALA A 147 1.59 9.61 6.18
CA ALA A 147 0.90 10.25 5.07
C ALA A 147 1.06 9.45 3.76
N GLU A 148 0.17 9.77 2.81
CA GLU A 148 0.34 9.41 1.40
C GLU A 148 1.76 9.69 0.85
N ILE A 149 2.23 8.83 -0.04
CA ILE A 149 3.48 9.02 -0.77
C ILE A 149 3.22 9.46 -2.21
N GLY A 150 4.22 10.10 -2.83
CA GLY A 150 4.16 10.49 -4.23
C GLY A 150 4.37 9.32 -5.20
N TRP A 151 4.40 9.64 -6.50
CA TRP A 151 4.81 8.69 -7.51
C TRP A 151 6.26 8.21 -7.27
N PRO A 152 6.56 6.91 -7.36
CA PRO A 152 7.89 6.38 -7.07
C PRO A 152 8.96 6.94 -8.00
N SER A 153 10.21 6.93 -7.56
CA SER A 153 11.37 7.42 -8.31
C SER A 153 12.39 6.32 -8.51
N ASP A 154 13.11 6.35 -9.63
CA ASP A 154 14.26 5.49 -9.90
C ASP A 154 15.47 6.05 -9.13
N ILE A 155 15.75 5.46 -7.96
CA ILE A 155 16.74 5.95 -6.98
C ILE A 155 18.14 5.41 -7.31
N ASP A 156 18.21 4.17 -7.78
CA ASP A 156 19.45 3.47 -8.12
C ASP A 156 19.90 3.69 -9.57
N GLY A 157 19.01 4.16 -10.44
CA GLY A 157 19.27 4.42 -11.85
C GLY A 157 19.14 3.19 -12.75
N ASP A 158 18.51 2.10 -12.29
CA ASP A 158 18.37 0.87 -13.08
C ASP A 158 17.24 0.93 -14.11
N GLY A 159 16.47 2.02 -14.11
CA GLY A 159 15.34 2.24 -15.01
C GLY A 159 14.02 1.70 -14.47
N ILE A 160 13.98 1.19 -13.24
CA ILE A 160 12.80 0.76 -12.50
C ILE A 160 12.57 1.79 -11.39
N ARG A 161 11.30 2.14 -11.15
CA ARG A 161 10.94 3.08 -10.09
C ARG A 161 10.77 2.37 -8.77
N ASP A 162 11.38 2.94 -7.73
CA ASP A 162 11.39 2.41 -6.39
C ASP A 162 10.36 3.11 -5.49
N PHE A 163 9.55 2.31 -4.81
CA PHE A 163 8.70 2.77 -3.73
C PHE A 163 9.53 2.75 -2.45
N VAL A 164 9.66 3.91 -1.79
CA VAL A 164 10.30 4.00 -0.47
C VAL A 164 9.21 4.22 0.57
N VAL A 165 9.05 3.24 1.44
CA VAL A 165 8.08 3.23 2.54
C VAL A 165 8.81 3.06 3.87
N THR A 166 8.12 3.26 4.99
CA THR A 166 8.65 2.92 6.31
C THR A 166 8.47 1.44 6.62
N ASP A 167 9.40 0.87 7.39
CA ASP A 167 9.26 -0.47 7.94
C ASP A 167 8.44 -0.41 9.24
N ASP A 168 7.13 -0.42 9.10
CA ASP A 168 6.22 -0.18 10.23
C ASP A 168 6.26 -1.26 11.31
N ARG A 169 6.89 -2.39 11.02
CA ARG A 169 7.19 -3.41 12.04
C ARG A 169 8.05 -2.86 13.19
N PHE A 170 8.77 -1.76 12.99
CA PHE A 170 9.54 -1.08 14.04
C PHE A 170 8.69 -0.15 14.91
N LEU A 171 7.48 0.21 14.48
CA LEU A 171 6.55 1.02 15.27
C LEU A 171 6.04 0.18 16.43
N TYR A 172 6.02 0.74 17.62
CA TYR A 172 5.69 0.05 18.88
C TYR A 172 6.63 -1.06 19.32
N ALA A 173 7.50 -1.57 18.46
CA ALA A 173 8.39 -2.67 18.80
C ALA A 173 9.34 -2.28 19.94
N PHE A 174 10.03 -1.13 19.84
CA PHE A 174 11.09 -0.77 20.80
C PHE A 174 10.79 0.48 21.63
N GLU A 175 9.70 1.18 21.32
CA GLU A 175 9.25 2.39 22.00
C GLU A 175 7.76 2.65 21.72
N SER A 176 7.15 3.58 22.44
CA SER A 176 5.84 4.13 22.03
C SER A 176 5.86 4.64 20.58
N TYR A 177 4.70 4.72 19.91
CA TYR A 177 4.63 5.26 18.54
C TYR A 177 5.33 6.62 18.38
N ALA A 178 5.10 7.53 19.31
CA ALA A 178 5.68 8.87 19.27
C ALA A 178 7.21 8.90 19.37
N ALA A 179 7.81 7.88 19.99
CA ALA A 179 9.26 7.71 20.11
C ALA A 179 9.82 6.62 19.17
N SER A 180 8.97 6.01 18.34
CA SER A 180 9.39 5.02 17.38
C SER A 180 10.12 5.68 16.22
N VAL A 181 11.13 5.00 15.71
CA VAL A 181 11.82 5.35 14.47
C VAL A 181 11.81 4.11 13.61
N ALA A 182 11.33 4.23 12.37
CA ALA A 182 11.30 3.13 11.42
C ALA A 182 12.38 3.33 10.34
N PRO A 183 13.20 2.30 10.03
CA PRO A 183 14.06 2.32 8.85
C PRO A 183 13.21 2.27 7.57
N PRO A 184 13.76 2.68 6.42
CA PRO A 184 13.06 2.58 5.14
C PRO A 184 13.04 1.14 4.63
N ARG A 185 11.99 0.79 3.87
CA ARG A 185 11.96 -0.33 2.92
C ARG A 185 11.89 0.21 1.50
N VAL A 186 12.55 -0.50 0.59
CA VAL A 186 12.55 -0.19 -0.83
C VAL A 186 11.86 -1.33 -1.57
N LEU A 187 10.78 -1.02 -2.27
CA LEU A 187 9.94 -2.00 -2.96
C LEU A 187 9.90 -1.70 -4.46
N ASN A 188 10.04 -2.74 -5.27
CA ASN A 188 9.79 -2.69 -6.70
C ASN A 188 8.55 -3.50 -7.05
N VAL A 189 7.90 -3.14 -8.16
CA VAL A 189 6.81 -3.95 -8.72
C VAL A 189 7.26 -4.44 -10.10
N ILE A 190 7.55 -5.74 -10.19
CA ILE A 190 8.07 -6.40 -11.39
C ILE A 190 7.03 -7.42 -11.85
N ASP A 191 6.58 -7.32 -13.10
CA ASP A 191 5.59 -8.23 -13.70
C ASP A 191 4.32 -8.43 -12.86
N GLY A 192 3.92 -7.37 -12.15
CA GLY A 192 2.74 -7.35 -11.28
C GLY A 192 2.93 -7.96 -9.90
N VAL A 193 4.18 -8.19 -9.48
CA VAL A 193 4.53 -8.71 -8.16
C VAL A 193 5.38 -7.69 -7.42
N MET A 194 5.04 -7.41 -6.16
CA MET A 194 5.87 -6.61 -5.27
C MET A 194 7.09 -7.42 -4.83
N VAL A 195 8.27 -6.82 -4.88
CA VAL A 195 9.54 -7.38 -4.46
C VAL A 195 10.21 -6.40 -3.50
N ASP A 196 10.57 -6.87 -2.31
CA ASP A 196 11.41 -6.11 -1.38
C ASP A 196 12.87 -6.18 -1.84
N VAL A 197 13.40 -5.03 -2.27
CA VAL A 197 14.77 -4.88 -2.77
C VAL A 197 15.66 -4.13 -1.77
N SER A 198 15.20 -3.93 -0.54
CA SER A 198 15.91 -3.20 0.52
C SER A 198 17.31 -3.72 0.81
N ALA A 199 17.55 -5.02 0.60
CA ALA A 199 18.85 -5.66 0.85
C ALA A 199 19.89 -5.38 -0.26
N ASP A 200 19.49 -4.82 -1.39
CA ASP A 200 20.41 -4.63 -2.51
C ASP A 200 21.38 -3.45 -2.24
N PRO A 201 22.71 -3.66 -2.35
CA PRO A 201 23.71 -2.62 -2.10
C PRO A 201 23.52 -1.33 -2.89
N ARG A 202 22.82 -1.37 -4.04
CA ARG A 202 22.51 -0.17 -4.83
C ARG A 202 21.71 0.88 -4.04
N PHE A 203 20.91 0.46 -3.06
CA PHE A 203 20.12 1.35 -2.21
C PHE A 203 20.86 1.84 -0.96
N ALA A 204 22.17 1.60 -0.85
CA ALA A 204 22.96 2.04 0.29
C ALA A 204 22.87 3.56 0.57
N SER A 205 22.56 4.40 -0.43
CA SER A 205 22.32 5.83 -0.22
C SER A 205 21.11 6.11 0.68
N VAL A 206 20.02 5.36 0.50
CA VAL A 206 18.79 5.43 1.31
C VAL A 206 19.11 5.07 2.77
N PHE A 207 19.80 3.95 2.98
CA PHE A 207 20.17 3.49 4.32
C PHE A 207 21.23 4.34 4.99
N ARG A 208 22.17 4.96 4.26
CA ARG A 208 23.11 5.94 4.84
C ARG A 208 22.38 7.14 5.42
N LYS A 209 21.39 7.67 4.71
CA LYS A 209 20.57 8.79 5.19
C LYS A 209 19.76 8.40 6.42
N SER A 210 19.12 7.22 6.38
CA SER A 210 18.36 6.72 7.54
C SER A 210 19.26 6.46 8.75
N ALA A 211 20.37 5.76 8.58
CA ALA A 211 21.35 5.49 9.64
C ALA A 211 21.87 6.78 10.28
N ALA A 212 22.17 7.82 9.49
CA ALA A 212 22.63 9.09 10.03
C ALA A 212 21.56 9.78 10.92
N SER A 213 20.30 9.74 10.50
CA SER A 213 19.17 10.29 11.27
C SER A 213 18.92 9.48 12.54
N ALA A 214 18.82 8.16 12.41
CA ALA A 214 18.57 7.24 13.53
C ALA A 214 19.72 7.28 14.56
N ARG A 215 20.98 7.34 14.11
CA ARG A 215 22.14 7.51 14.99
C ARG A 215 22.02 8.76 15.85
N LYS A 216 21.60 9.88 15.27
CA LYS A 216 21.48 11.15 16.00
C LYS A 216 20.45 11.05 17.13
N ALA A 217 19.34 10.36 16.90
CA ALA A 217 18.31 10.15 17.93
C ALA A 217 18.70 9.04 18.94
N CYS A 218 19.44 8.02 18.50
CA CYS A 218 19.96 6.99 19.42
C CYS A 218 20.97 7.59 20.41
N ILE A 219 21.87 8.47 19.94
CA ILE A 219 22.87 9.15 20.78
C ILE A 219 22.33 10.52 21.19
N GLY A 220 21.48 10.56 22.22
CA GLY A 220 21.11 11.80 22.89
C GLY A 220 19.64 12.16 22.96
N ASP A 221 18.73 11.23 22.68
CA ASP A 221 17.30 11.38 22.96
C ASP A 221 16.90 10.66 24.27
N ASP A 222 15.81 11.08 24.90
CA ASP A 222 15.31 10.52 26.18
C ASP A 222 14.73 9.09 26.00
N TYR A 223 14.34 8.77 24.76
CA TYR A 223 13.70 7.52 24.35
C TYR A 223 14.47 6.86 23.18
N PRO A 224 15.73 6.44 23.40
CA PRO A 224 16.65 6.10 22.30
C PRO A 224 16.35 4.73 21.66
N ASN A 225 15.57 3.86 22.30
CA ASN A 225 15.46 2.44 21.91
C ASN A 225 14.89 2.23 20.50
N GLY A 226 13.87 3.00 20.10
CA GLY A 226 13.35 2.98 18.73
C GLY A 226 14.39 3.44 17.70
N ALA A 227 15.07 4.55 17.99
CA ALA A 227 16.13 5.08 17.14
C ALA A 227 17.35 4.14 17.02
N CYS A 228 17.77 3.51 18.12
CA CYS A 228 18.86 2.55 18.11
C CYS A 228 18.50 1.30 17.30
N ALA A 229 17.24 0.86 17.33
CA ALA A 229 16.76 -0.28 16.54
C ALA A 229 16.80 0.04 15.03
N ALA A 230 16.27 1.20 14.64
CA ALA A 230 16.34 1.68 13.26
C ALA A 230 17.78 1.90 12.78
N TRP A 231 18.68 2.36 13.66
CA TRP A 231 20.09 2.50 13.34
C TRP A 231 20.75 1.15 13.12
N ALA A 232 20.50 0.15 13.97
CA ALA A 232 20.98 -1.22 13.76
C ALA A 232 20.49 -1.80 12.43
N ALA A 233 19.20 -1.66 12.13
CA ALA A 233 18.60 -2.14 10.89
C ALA A 233 19.25 -1.50 9.65
N SER A 234 19.38 -0.18 9.65
CA SER A 234 20.05 0.54 8.55
C SER A 234 21.53 0.17 8.44
N ALA A 235 22.23 -0.01 9.56
CA ALA A 235 23.62 -0.47 9.58
C ALA A 235 23.77 -1.90 9.06
N ALA A 236 22.80 -2.79 9.31
CA ALA A 236 22.78 -4.14 8.75
C ALA A 236 22.70 -4.11 7.22
N ARG A 237 21.82 -3.27 6.64
CA ARG A 237 21.74 -3.05 5.18
C ARG A 237 23.01 -2.45 4.59
N LEU A 238 23.82 -1.77 5.40
CA LEU A 238 25.11 -1.20 5.00
C LEU A 238 26.30 -2.13 5.26
N GLY A 239 26.10 -3.29 5.88
CA GLY A 239 27.18 -4.19 6.29
C GLY A 239 28.06 -3.63 7.42
N THR A 240 27.52 -2.71 8.24
CA THR A 240 28.26 -2.02 9.31
C THR A 240 27.68 -2.27 10.71
N LEU A 241 26.77 -3.24 10.86
CA LEU A 241 26.13 -3.56 12.14
C LEU A 241 27.14 -3.80 13.26
N ASP A 242 28.15 -4.65 13.03
CA ASP A 242 29.17 -4.96 14.05
C ASP A 242 29.95 -3.73 14.52
N THR A 243 30.13 -2.74 13.64
CA THR A 243 30.80 -1.48 13.97
C THR A 243 29.96 -0.59 14.87
N VAL A 244 28.63 -0.56 14.66
CA VAL A 244 27.72 0.31 15.42
C VAL A 244 27.18 -0.35 16.68
N TRP A 245 27.17 -1.69 16.73
CA TRP A 245 26.58 -2.47 17.82
C TRP A 245 27.13 -2.08 19.20
N PRO A 246 28.46 -1.94 19.42
CA PRO A 246 28.98 -1.52 20.72
C PRO A 246 28.49 -0.13 21.17
N VAL A 247 28.23 0.78 20.22
CA VAL A 247 27.68 2.10 20.52
C VAL A 247 26.22 1.96 20.93
N ILE A 248 25.43 1.17 20.20
CA ILE A 248 24.03 0.89 20.55
C ILE A 248 23.93 0.31 21.96
N LEU A 249 24.82 -0.63 22.33
CA LEU A 249 24.88 -1.21 23.66
C LEU A 249 25.24 -0.22 24.78
N ALA A 250 25.87 0.91 24.44
CA ALA A 250 26.20 1.97 25.40
C ALA A 250 25.05 2.97 25.59
N GLU A 251 24.20 3.16 24.57
CA GLU A 251 23.20 4.24 24.54
C GLU A 251 21.76 3.78 24.85
N TYR A 252 21.42 2.51 24.61
CA TYR A 252 20.04 2.05 24.83
C TYR A 252 19.61 2.19 26.31
N ARG A 253 18.31 2.45 26.50
CA ARG A 253 17.69 2.53 27.83
C ARG A 253 17.40 1.13 28.36
N ARG A 254 18.04 0.79 29.48
CA ARG A 254 18.01 -0.54 30.13
C ARG A 254 16.72 -0.86 30.87
N GLU A 255 16.03 0.16 31.36
CA GLU A 255 14.77 0.04 32.08
C GLU A 255 13.69 0.79 31.30
N PRO A 256 13.22 0.26 30.17
CA PRO A 256 12.11 0.87 29.44
C PRO A 256 10.78 0.57 30.13
N ALA A 257 9.78 1.41 29.86
CA ALA A 257 8.41 1.19 30.34
C ALA A 257 7.77 -0.08 29.75
N ALA A 258 8.25 -0.55 28.60
CA ALA A 258 7.84 -1.80 27.94
C ALA A 258 9.01 -2.39 27.14
N TRP A 259 9.02 -3.72 27.00
CA TRP A 259 9.94 -4.47 26.13
C TRP A 259 9.20 -4.89 24.84
N PRO A 260 9.89 -5.02 23.70
CA PRO A 260 9.37 -5.84 22.60
C PRO A 260 9.24 -7.27 23.11
N ASP A 261 8.03 -7.73 23.26
CA ASP A 261 7.72 -9.15 23.28
C ASP A 261 7.54 -9.63 21.84
N GLN A 262 7.58 -10.94 21.64
CA GLN A 262 7.14 -11.54 20.39
C GLN A 262 6.12 -12.62 20.67
N CYS A 263 5.30 -12.92 19.68
CA CYS A 263 4.40 -14.05 19.75
C CYS A 263 4.86 -15.12 18.76
N LYS A 264 4.95 -16.38 19.21
CA LYS A 264 5.29 -17.53 18.34
C LYS A 264 4.25 -17.76 17.24
N VAL A 265 3.06 -17.19 17.41
CA VAL A 265 1.92 -17.30 16.51
C VAL A 265 1.40 -15.90 16.22
N GLU A 266 0.55 -15.79 15.21
CA GLU A 266 -0.20 -14.56 14.96
C GLU A 266 -1.01 -14.19 16.21
N ARG A 267 -0.94 -12.92 16.59
CA ARG A 267 -1.71 -12.38 17.72
C ARG A 267 -3.18 -12.36 17.36
N SER A 268 -4.03 -12.38 18.39
CA SER A 268 -5.48 -12.28 18.23
C SER A 268 -5.87 -11.02 17.46
N GLU A 269 -6.66 -11.16 16.40
CA GLU A 269 -7.16 -10.01 15.62
C GLU A 269 -8.11 -9.11 16.43
N GLU A 270 -8.76 -9.64 17.48
CA GLU A 270 -9.75 -8.90 18.28
C GLU A 270 -9.10 -7.95 19.29
N ASP A 271 -7.98 -8.34 19.89
CA ASP A 271 -7.39 -7.63 21.02
C ASP A 271 -5.85 -7.56 21.00
N ASP A 272 -5.22 -8.00 19.90
CA ASP A 272 -3.77 -8.08 19.72
C ASP A 272 -3.05 -8.88 20.83
N SER A 273 -3.78 -9.77 21.52
CA SER A 273 -3.20 -10.59 22.57
C SER A 273 -2.39 -11.76 21.99
N CYS A 274 -1.25 -12.04 22.61
CA CYS A 274 -0.50 -13.25 22.32
C CYS A 274 -1.07 -14.42 23.14
N PRO A 275 -1.45 -15.55 22.53
CA PRO A 275 -2.00 -16.67 23.26
C PRO A 275 -1.06 -17.21 24.35
N ASP A 276 -1.65 -17.76 25.42
CA ASP A 276 -0.91 -18.30 26.56
C ASP A 276 0.20 -19.28 26.12
N GLY A 277 1.41 -19.08 26.64
CA GLY A 277 2.58 -19.90 26.32
C GLY A 277 3.23 -19.63 24.95
N GLN A 278 2.62 -18.75 24.13
CA GLN A 278 3.18 -18.32 22.85
C GLN A 278 4.04 -17.06 22.97
N LEU A 279 3.96 -16.36 24.10
CA LEU A 279 4.78 -15.18 24.36
C LEU A 279 6.27 -15.55 24.44
N ILE A 280 7.09 -14.79 23.72
CA ILE A 280 8.54 -14.81 23.79
C ILE A 280 8.93 -13.51 24.49
N GLU A 281 9.38 -13.65 25.73
CA GLU A 281 10.00 -12.56 26.48
C GLU A 281 11.51 -12.60 26.26
N TYR A 282 12.07 -11.45 25.88
CA TYR A 282 13.51 -11.30 25.75
C TYR A 282 14.10 -10.78 27.07
N PRO A 283 15.25 -11.32 27.52
CA PRO A 283 15.85 -10.92 28.79
C PRO A 283 16.40 -9.49 28.78
N ASP A 284 16.69 -8.94 27.60
CA ASP A 284 17.20 -7.59 27.42
C ASP A 284 16.97 -7.06 25.98
N TYR A 285 17.15 -5.74 25.82
CA TYR A 285 17.02 -5.04 24.53
C TYR A 285 17.92 -5.65 23.45
N PRO A 286 19.22 -5.91 23.68
CA PRO A 286 20.09 -6.47 22.65
C PRO A 286 19.62 -7.83 22.13
N THR A 287 19.13 -8.70 23.02
CA THR A 287 18.62 -10.03 22.64
C THR A 287 17.36 -9.90 21.81
N GLY A 288 16.41 -9.06 22.24
CA GLY A 288 15.17 -8.82 21.50
C GLY A 288 15.41 -8.14 20.15
N LEU A 289 16.26 -7.12 20.10
CA LEU A 289 16.63 -6.45 18.85
C LEU A 289 17.29 -7.41 17.87
N ARG A 290 18.20 -8.26 18.33
CA ARG A 290 18.84 -9.24 17.45
C ARG A 290 17.83 -10.23 16.88
N ALA A 291 16.93 -10.76 17.71
CA ALA A 291 15.89 -11.68 17.26
C ALA A 291 14.94 -11.02 16.25
N PHE A 292 14.49 -9.80 16.55
CA PHE A 292 13.65 -9.00 15.67
C PHE A 292 14.33 -8.74 14.31
N LEU A 293 15.62 -8.39 14.28
CA LEU A 293 16.36 -8.18 13.02
C LEU A 293 16.53 -9.47 12.20
N ILE A 294 16.55 -10.63 12.84
CA ILE A 294 16.56 -11.94 12.14
C ILE A 294 15.18 -12.19 11.52
N GLU A 295 14.13 -12.09 12.32
CA GLU A 295 12.74 -12.33 11.87
C GLU A 295 12.36 -11.41 10.70
N THR A 296 12.74 -10.13 10.81
CA THR A 296 12.44 -9.12 9.79
C THR A 296 13.39 -9.15 8.59
N GLY A 297 14.39 -10.05 8.58
CA GLY A 297 15.28 -10.28 7.46
C GLY A 297 16.35 -9.21 7.24
N TYR A 298 16.73 -8.47 8.28
CA TYR A 298 17.86 -7.52 8.24
C TYR A 298 19.21 -8.20 8.42
N ILE A 299 19.24 -9.30 9.18
CA ILE A 299 20.42 -10.14 9.37
C ILE A 299 20.05 -11.62 9.22
N PRO A 300 20.99 -12.49 8.82
CA PRO A 300 20.72 -13.93 8.73
C PRO A 300 20.50 -14.54 10.11
N ALA A 301 19.70 -15.61 10.15
CA ALA A 301 19.71 -16.53 11.29
C ALA A 301 21.12 -17.14 11.43
N ALA A 302 21.58 -17.29 12.67
CA ALA A 302 22.86 -17.92 12.97
C ALA A 302 22.83 -19.44 12.75
#